data_AF-A0AAN8SQ71-F1
#
_entry.id   AF-A0AAN8SQ71-F1
#
_cell.length_a   1.000
_cell.length_b   1.000
_cell.length_c   1.000
_cell.angle_alpha   90.00
_cell.angle_beta   90.00
_cell.angle_gamma   90.00
#
_symmetry.space_group_name_H-M   'P 1'
#
loop_
_entity.id
_entity.type
_entity.pdbx_description
1 polymer ?
#
loop_
_entity_poly.entity_id
_entity_poly.type
_entity_poly.pdbx_seq_one_letter_code
_entity_poly.pdbx_strand_id
1 'polypeptide(L)' 'MNEEKEMELLFNQLMEGKSINELDARQMKGLLKVFVAKTAKINERKIQLEKPPNPPSNNKNVISTSLVEDLLNDGF' A
#
# COMPACT_ATOMS: atom_id res chain seq x y z
N MET A 1 -16.50 -10.47 19.56
CA MET A 1 -15.34 -10.32 18.65
C MET A 1 -15.71 -11.00 17.34
N ASN A 2 -15.50 -10.39 16.17
CA ASN A 2 -15.71 -11.15 14.91
C ASN A 2 -14.47 -12.03 14.65
N GLU A 3 -14.66 -13.13 13.92
CA GLU A 3 -13.58 -14.09 13.62
C GLU A 3 -12.37 -13.39 12.99
N GLU A 4 -12.61 -12.43 12.09
CA GLU A 4 -11.53 -11.67 11.43
C GLU A 4 -10.67 -10.85 12.40
N LYS A 5 -11.28 -10.11 13.34
CA LYS A 5 -10.51 -9.33 14.35
C LYS A 5 -9.82 -10.25 15.34
N GLU A 6 -10.40 -11.41 15.66
CA GLU A 6 -9.72 -12.43 16.48
C GLU A 6 -8.47 -12.94 15.77
N MET A 7 -8.55 -13.28 14.48
CA MET A 7 -7.38 -13.77 13.73
C MET A 7 -6.31 -12.70 13.52
N GLU A 8 -6.72 -11.44 13.30
CA GLU A 8 -5.77 -10.31 13.22
C GLU A 8 -5.08 -10.06 14.58
N LEU A 9 -5.80 -10.19 15.70
CA LEU A 9 -5.18 -10.10 17.03
C LEU A 9 -4.13 -11.20 17.24
N LEU A 10 -4.49 -12.45 16.94
CA LEU A 10 -3.58 -13.59 17.05
C LEU A 10 -2.35 -13.43 16.14
N PHE A 11 -2.55 -12.91 14.93
CA PHE A 11 -1.45 -12.63 14.01
C PHE A 11 -0.49 -11.58 14.60
N ASN A 12 -1.01 -10.51 15.19
CA ASN A 12 -0.16 -9.49 15.81
C ASN A 12 0.61 -10.05 17.01
N GLN A 13 -0.03 -10.87 17.84
CA GLN A 13 0.66 -11.56 18.95
C GLN A 13 1.81 -12.44 18.44
N LEU A 14 1.57 -13.20 17.37
CA LEU A 14 2.60 -13.99 16.67
C LEU A 14 3.77 -13.12 16.18
N MET A 15 3.48 -11.99 15.54
CA MET A 15 4.49 -11.06 15.04
C MET A 15 5.30 -10.40 16.17
N GLU A 16 4.70 -10.23 17.33
CA GLU A 16 5.36 -9.78 18.56
C GLU A 16 6.18 -10.88 19.25
N GLY A 17 6.22 -12.10 18.68
CA GLY A 17 6.95 -13.24 19.23
C GLY A 17 6.27 -13.87 20.46
N LYS A 18 5.00 -13.56 20.71
CA LYS A 18 4.24 -14.20 21.80
C LYS A 18 3.94 -15.64 21.42
N SER A 19 4.06 -16.53 22.41
CA SER A 19 3.72 -17.94 22.23
C SER A 19 2.21 -18.10 22.00
N ILE A 20 1.86 -18.95 21.04
CA ILE A 20 0.48 -19.32 20.67
C ILE A 20 0.35 -20.84 20.59
N ASN A 21 0.96 -21.57 21.53
CA ASN A 21 1.09 -23.04 21.45
C ASN A 21 -0.25 -23.80 21.47
N GLU A 22 -1.36 -23.13 21.78
CA GLU A 22 -2.70 -23.73 21.91
C GLU A 22 -3.69 -23.07 20.95
N LEU A 23 -3.52 -23.33 19.65
CA LEU A 23 -4.52 -22.96 18.65
C LEU A 23 -5.43 -24.13 18.31
N ASP A 24 -6.74 -23.90 18.36
CA ASP A 24 -7.70 -24.85 17.82
C ASP A 24 -7.66 -24.89 16.27
N ALA A 25 -8.30 -25.90 15.67
CA ALA A 25 -8.31 -26.06 14.22
C ALA A 25 -8.99 -24.89 13.47
N ARG A 26 -9.97 -24.22 14.09
CA ARG A 26 -10.63 -23.04 13.51
C ARG A 26 -9.65 -21.87 13.49
N GLN A 27 -8.98 -21.62 14.61
CA GLN A 27 -8.00 -20.54 14.75
C GLN A 27 -6.80 -20.74 13.83
N MET A 28 -6.26 -21.96 13.74
CA MET A 28 -5.19 -22.30 12.81
C MET A 28 -5.59 -22.02 11.35
N LYS A 29 -6.79 -22.45 10.96
CA LYS A 29 -7.34 -22.21 9.62
C LYS A 29 -7.56 -20.71 9.36
N GLY A 30 -8.04 -19.97 10.35
CA GLY A 30 -8.25 -18.52 10.25
C GLY A 30 -6.93 -17.76 10.10
N LEU A 31 -5.93 -18.07 10.92
CA LEU A 31 -4.58 -17.50 10.81
C LEU A 31 -3.93 -17.78 9.45
N LEU A 32 -4.05 -19.00 8.94
CA LEU A 32 -3.53 -19.34 7.61
C LEU A 32 -4.11 -18.42 6.52
N LYS A 33 -5.41 -18.09 6.58
CA LYS A 33 -6.03 -17.14 5.65
C LYS A 33 -5.43 -15.73 5.78
N VAL A 34 -5.19 -15.27 7.01
CA VAL A 34 -4.56 -13.97 7.27
C VAL A 34 -3.14 -13.92 6.68
N PHE A 35 -2.34 -14.96 6.86
CA PHE A 35 -1.00 -15.07 6.26
C PHE A 35 -1.03 -15.03 4.74
N VAL A 36 -1.95 -15.76 4.10
CA VAL A 36 -2.13 -15.76 2.65
C VAL A 36 -2.47 -14.35 2.16
N ALA A 37 -3.44 -13.68 2.81
CA ALA A 37 -3.88 -12.35 2.43
C ALA A 37 -2.76 -11.30 2.56
N LYS A 38 -1.99 -11.32 3.66
CA LYS A 38 -0.88 -10.37 3.86
C LYS A 38 0.29 -10.66 2.93
N THR A 39 0.63 -11.92 2.70
CA THR A 39 1.68 -12.31 1.74
C THR A 39 1.33 -11.86 0.32
N ALA A 40 0.08 -12.03 -0.11
CA ALA A 40 -0.37 -11.53 -1.42
C ALA A 40 -0.17 -10.02 -1.55
N LYS A 41 -0.56 -9.24 -0.53
CA LYS A 41 -0.36 -7.78 -0.49
C LYS A 41 1.11 -7.37 -0.47
N ILE A 42 2.00 -8.17 0.15
CA ILE A 42 3.45 -7.92 0.12
C ILE A 42 3.99 -8.16 -1.29
N ASN A 43 3.60 -9.26 -1.92
CA ASN A 43 4.02 -9.58 -3.29
C ASN A 43 3.56 -8.52 -4.30
N GLU A 44 2.32 -8.03 -4.18
CA GLU A 44 1.83 -6.93 -5.01
C GLU A 44 2.70 -5.67 -4.85
N ARG A 45 3.01 -5.27 -3.61
CA ARG A 45 3.89 -4.12 -3.35
C ARG A 45 5.31 -4.33 -3.83
N LYS A 46 5.85 -5.54 -3.74
CA LYS A 46 7.17 -5.88 -4.27
C LYS A 46 7.22 -5.66 -5.78
N ILE A 47 6.20 -6.10 -6.52
CA ILE A 47 6.08 -5.87 -7.97
C ILE A 47 5.99 -4.36 -8.28
N GLN A 48 5.22 -3.60 -7.50
CA GLN A 48 5.13 -2.14 -7.65
C GLN A 48 6.46 -1.43 -7.39
N LEU A 49 7.26 -1.92 -6.44
CA LEU A 49 8.57 -1.36 -6.10
C LEU A 49 9.63 -1.69 -7.17
N GLU A 50 9.58 -2.88 -7.77
CA GLU A 50 10.47 -3.28 -8.87
C GLU A 50 10.14 -2.57 -10.18
N LYS A 51 8.91 -2.06 -10.33
CA LYS A 51 8.54 -1.23 -11.47
C LYS A 51 9.26 0.12 -11.34
N PRO A 52 10.10 0.54 -12.30
CA PRO A 52 10.66 1.89 -12.27
C PRO A 52 9.51 2.90 -12.21
N PRO A 53 9.69 4.05 -11.52
CA PRO A 53 8.69 5.11 -11.57
C PRO A 53 8.40 5.38 -13.04
N ASN A 54 7.14 5.21 -13.45
CA ASN A 54 6.74 5.52 -14.82
C ASN A 54 7.32 6.91 -15.14
N PRO A 55 8.00 7.10 -16.28
CA PRO A 55 8.41 8.44 -16.67
C PRO A 55 7.15 9.33 -16.61
N PRO A 56 7.27 10.58 -16.13
CA PRO A 56 6.13 11.47 -16.06
C PRO A 56 5.45 11.46 -17.43
N SER A 57 4.21 10.97 -17.47
CA SER A 57 3.40 10.99 -18.68
C SER A 57 3.35 12.45 -19.13
N ASN A 58 3.94 12.73 -20.28
CA ASN A 58 4.08 14.08 -20.80
C ASN A 58 2.77 14.59 -21.41
N ASN A 59 1.62 14.41 -20.77
CA ASN A 59 0.45 15.21 -21.12
C ASN A 59 0.54 16.60 -20.49
N LYS A 60 1.67 17.29 -20.74
CA LYS A 60 1.69 18.74 -20.71
C LYS A 60 0.87 19.18 -21.92
N ASN A 61 -0.43 19.36 -21.70
CA ASN A 61 -1.17 20.33 -22.48
C ASN A 61 -0.39 21.64 -22.37
N VAL A 62 0.29 21.98 -23.47
CA VAL A 62 0.97 23.24 -23.67
C VAL A 62 -0.11 24.31 -23.68
N ILE A 63 -0.38 24.87 -22.50
CA ILE A 63 -0.92 26.22 -22.40
C ILE A 63 0.10 26.99 -21.58
N SER A 64 0.94 27.70 -22.32
CA SER A 64 1.90 28.68 -21.84
C SER A 64 1.25 29.64 -20.85
N THR A 65 1.66 29.56 -19.59
CA THR A 65 1.49 30.68 -18.65
C THR A 65 2.76 31.51 -18.50
N SER A 66 3.85 31.20 -19.21
CA SER A 66 4.99 32.15 -19.30
C SER A 66 4.72 33.30 -20.28
N LEU A 67 3.62 33.28 -21.05
CA LEU A 67 3.28 34.34 -22.01
C LEU A 67 2.50 35.50 -21.36
N VAL A 68 1.98 35.32 -20.14
CA VAL A 68 1.32 36.41 -19.39
C VAL A 68 2.28 37.25 -18.56
N GLU A 69 3.44 36.72 -18.16
CA GLU A 69 4.45 37.51 -17.44
C GLU A 69 5.19 38.48 -18.37
N ASP A 70 5.46 38.10 -19.61
CA ASP A 70 6.11 38.96 -20.61
C ASP A 70 5.21 40.10 -21.13
N LEU A 71 3.86 39.95 -21.06
CA LEU A 71 2.91 40.98 -21.49
C LEU A 71 2.61 42.05 -20.43
N LEU A 72 3.01 41.83 -19.17
CA LEU A 72 2.83 42.79 -18.07
C LEU A 72 4.06 43.65 -17.83
N ASN A 73 5.13 43.45 -18.60
CA ASN A 73 6.36 44.23 -18.53
C ASN A 73 6.50 45.19 -19.74
N ASP A 74 5.43 45.90 -20.09
CA ASP A 74 5.57 47.06 -20.97
C ASP A 74 4.59 48.18 -20.60
N GLY A 75 5.14 49.20 -19.92
CA GLY A 75 4.62 50.57 -19.89
C GLY A 75 3.73 50.98 -18.71
N PHE A 76 4.32 51.56 -17.66
CA PHE A 76 4.47 53.02 -17.46
C PHE A 76 5.31 53.33 -16.21
#